data_AF-A0A3C0UPW6-F1
#
_entry.id   AF-A0A3C0UPW6-F1
#
_cell.length_a   1.000
_cell.length_b   1.000
_cell.length_c   1.000
_cell.angle_alpha   90.00
_cell.angle_beta   90.00
_cell.angle_gamma   90.00
#
_symmetry.space_group_name_H-M   'P 1'
#
loop_
_entity.id
_entity.type
_entity.pdbx_description
1 polymer ?
#
loop_
_entity_poly.entity_id
_entity_poly.type
_entity_poly.pdbx_seq_one_letter_code
_entity_poly.pdbx_strand_id
1 'polypeptide(L)'
;MSVVIPGSGKIYAGKTGQGIITFIQNVALGVQAYEAYRRDGWKSPRFLIYGGLFSFFYVGNVWGSALSVHVRRQEFNDKVNEQILFNMQIPIRTVFNQ
;
A
#
# COMPACT_ATOMS: atom_id res chain seq x y z
N MET A 1 11.68 -6.67 -1.45
CA MET A 1 12.01 -6.26 -2.83
C MET A 1 11.10 -5.13 -3.36
N SER A 2 10.72 -4.13 -2.55
CA SER A 2 9.74 -3.12 -3.01
C SER A 2 9.92 -1.73 -2.37
N VAL A 3 11.18 -1.36 -2.07
CA VAL A 3 11.50 -0.05 -1.42
C VAL A 3 11.73 1.06 -2.45
N VAL A 4 12.03 0.69 -3.71
CA VAL A 4 12.45 1.65 -4.76
C VAL A 4 11.26 2.31 -5.45
N ILE A 5 10.11 1.62 -5.54
CA ILE A 5 8.92 2.15 -6.22
C ILE A 5 7.79 2.33 -5.20
N PRO A 6 7.47 3.56 -4.78
CA PRO A 6 6.36 3.80 -3.86
C PRO A 6 5.06 3.25 -4.46
N GLY A 7 4.36 2.39 -3.72
CA GLY A 7 3.11 1.75 -4.16
C GLY A 7 3.26 0.34 -4.75
N SER A 8 4.47 -0.11 -5.08
CA SER A 8 4.71 -1.47 -5.61
C SER A 8 4.32 -2.59 -4.64
N GLY A 9 4.53 -2.40 -3.32
CA GLY A 9 4.08 -3.37 -2.31
C GLY A 9 2.55 -3.46 -2.17
N LYS A 10 1.83 -2.35 -2.40
CA LYS A 10 0.35 -2.34 -2.42
C LYS A 10 -0.19 -3.05 -3.66
N ILE A 11 0.49 -2.91 -4.81
CA ILE A 11 0.17 -3.66 -6.04
C ILE A 11 0.32 -5.16 -5.79
N TYR A 12 1.42 -5.58 -5.16
CA TYR A 12 1.67 -6.99 -4.85
C TYR A 12 0.65 -7.56 -3.84
N ALA A 13 0.14 -6.74 -2.93
CA ALA A 13 -0.89 -7.12 -1.96
C ALA A 13 -2.32 -7.19 -2.55
N GLY A 14 -2.48 -7.00 -3.87
CA GLY A 14 -3.79 -6.97 -4.54
C GLY A 14 -4.56 -5.66 -4.38
N LYS A 15 -3.94 -4.63 -3.78
CA LYS A 15 -4.48 -3.27 -3.66
C LYS A 15 -3.93 -2.36 -4.77
N THR A 16 -4.08 -2.82 -6.02
CA THR A 16 -3.47 -2.23 -7.22
C THR A 16 -3.85 -0.76 -7.41
N GLY A 17 -5.13 -0.40 -7.19
CA GLY A 17 -5.60 0.98 -7.30
C GLY A 17 -4.90 1.92 -6.32
N GLN A 18 -4.76 1.52 -5.05
CA GLN A 18 -4.03 2.31 -4.05
C GLN A 18 -2.55 2.42 -4.39
N GLY A 19 -1.93 1.37 -4.94
CA GLY A 19 -0.54 1.40 -5.37
C GLY A 19 -0.27 2.36 -6.53
N ILE A 20 -1.15 2.39 -7.54
CA ILE A 20 -1.04 3.30 -8.69
C ILE A 20 -1.24 4.76 -8.26
N ILE A 21 -2.27 5.06 -7.46
CA ILE A 21 -2.51 6.42 -6.94
C ILE A 21 -1.30 6.91 -6.14
N THR A 22 -0.76 6.04 -5.28
CA THR A 22 0.44 6.31 -4.50
C THR A 22 1.63 6.66 -5.39
N PHE A 23 1.84 5.89 -6.46
CA PHE A 23 2.92 6.10 -7.40
C PHE A 23 2.78 7.44 -8.13
N ILE A 24 1.60 7.71 -8.71
CA ILE A 24 1.30 8.97 -9.43
C ILE A 24 1.51 10.17 -8.52
N GLN A 25 1.03 10.11 -7.28
CA GLN A 25 1.18 11.21 -6.31
C GLN A 25 2.66 11.48 -5.99
N ASN A 26 3.46 10.44 -5.73
CA ASN A 26 4.89 10.62 -5.48
C ASN A 26 5.63 11.17 -6.71
N VAL A 27 5.29 10.69 -7.92
CA VAL A 27 5.88 11.20 -9.16
C VAL A 27 5.53 12.67 -9.37
N ALA A 28 4.26 13.06 -9.19
CA ALA A 28 3.81 14.44 -9.34
C ALA A 28 4.54 15.38 -8.35
N LEU A 29 4.62 14.99 -7.07
CA LEU A 29 5.35 15.76 -6.06
C LEU A 29 6.86 15.81 -6.34
N GLY A 30 7.45 14.71 -6.82
CA GLY A 30 8.86 14.65 -7.19
C GLY A 30 9.21 15.56 -8.36
N VAL A 31 8.34 15.63 -9.38
CA VAL A 31 8.51 16.56 -10.51
C VAL A 31 8.43 18.01 -10.04
N GLN A 32 7.46 18.35 -9.19
CA GLN A 32 7.32 19.70 -8.62
C GLN A 32 8.55 20.08 -7.75
N ALA A 33 9.04 19.15 -6.93
CA ALA A 33 10.24 19.35 -6.13
C ALA A 33 11.48 19.53 -7.02
N TYR A 34 11.63 18.73 -8.08
CA TYR A 34 12.73 18.85 -9.03
C TYR A 34 12.72 20.18 -9.78
N GLU A 35 11.54 20.63 -10.23
CA GLU A 35 11.41 21.92 -10.90
C GLU A 35 11.70 23.08 -9.96
N ALA A 36 11.21 23.03 -8.71
CA ALA A 36 11.51 24.01 -7.68
C ALA A 36 13.01 24.05 -7.34
N TYR A 37 13.67 22.89 -7.26
CA TYR A 37 15.13 22.80 -7.08
C TYR A 37 15.88 23.45 -8.23
N ARG A 38 15.48 23.15 -9.47
CA ARG A 38 16.18 23.63 -10.67
C ARG A 38 15.97 25.12 -10.93
N ARG A 39 14.79 25.67 -10.65
CA ARG A 39 14.47 27.09 -10.88
C ARG A 39 14.92 28.01 -9.74
N ASP A 40 14.65 27.62 -8.51
CA ASP A 40 14.83 28.51 -7.34
C ASP A 40 15.94 28.05 -6.38
N GLY A 41 16.52 26.87 -6.61
CA GLY A 41 17.59 26.30 -5.79
C GLY A 41 17.12 25.65 -4.49
N TRP A 42 18.06 25.07 -3.77
CA TRP A 42 17.85 24.29 -2.54
C TRP A 42 17.32 25.10 -1.34
N LYS A 43 17.47 26.42 -1.34
CA LYS A 43 16.93 27.33 -0.31
C LYS A 43 15.54 27.86 -0.64
N SER A 44 14.95 27.46 -1.76
CA SER A 44 13.60 27.89 -2.14
C SER A 44 12.56 27.37 -1.14
N PRO A 45 11.64 28.23 -0.67
CA PRO A 45 10.48 27.81 0.09
C PRO A 45 9.66 26.74 -0.67
N ARG A 46 9.57 26.87 -1.99
CA ARG A 46 8.88 25.89 -2.86
C ARG A 46 9.57 24.53 -2.81
N PHE A 47 10.90 24.49 -2.91
CA PHE A 47 11.66 23.23 -2.83
C PHE A 47 11.52 22.56 -1.46
N LEU A 48 11.59 23.32 -0.37
CA LEU A 48 11.43 22.78 0.98
C LEU A 48 10.03 22.21 1.21
N ILE A 49 8.98 22.88 0.73
CA ILE A 49 7.61 22.40 0.84
C ILE A 49 7.40 21.14 0.01
N TYR A 50 7.71 21.19 -1.30
CA TYR A 50 7.48 20.04 -2.17
C TYR A 50 8.40 18.86 -1.88
N GLY A 51 9.67 19.11 -1.55
CA GLY A 51 10.63 18.10 -1.14
C GLY A 51 10.30 17.48 0.22
N GLY A 52 9.81 18.29 1.17
CA GLY A 52 9.31 17.82 2.46
C GLY A 52 8.06 16.95 2.31
N LEU A 53 7.08 17.40 1.54
CA LEU A 53 5.87 16.62 1.22
C LEU A 53 6.23 15.32 0.49
N PHE A 54 7.10 15.38 -0.51
CA PHE A 54 7.60 14.20 -1.22
C PHE A 54 8.22 13.20 -0.25
N SER A 55 9.13 13.64 0.62
CA SER A 55 9.81 12.77 1.59
C SER A 55 8.83 12.16 2.60
N PHE A 56 7.91 12.96 3.13
CA PHE A 56 6.89 12.50 4.07
C PHE A 56 5.98 11.43 3.43
N PHE A 57 5.44 11.71 2.26
CA PHE A 57 4.61 10.76 1.54
C PHE A 57 5.41 9.52 1.09
N TYR A 58 6.67 9.67 0.70
CA TYR A 58 7.51 8.54 0.30
C TYR A 58 7.68 7.55 1.46
N VAL A 59 8.12 8.04 2.63
CA VAL A 59 8.29 7.22 3.84
C VAL A 59 6.96 6.61 4.29
N GLY A 60 5.90 7.41 4.33
CA GLY A 60 4.56 6.93 4.68
C GLY A 60 4.05 5.84 3.75
N ASN A 61 4.39 5.91 2.46
CA ASN A 61 3.99 4.90 1.49
C ASN A 61 4.80 3.61 1.55
N VAL A 62 6.09 3.68 1.89
CA VAL A 62 6.90 2.49 2.19
C VAL A 62 6.34 1.78 3.41
N TRP A 63 6.09 2.52 4.49
CA TRP A 63 5.52 1.98 5.73
C TRP A 63 4.12 1.41 5.53
N GLY A 64 3.23 2.18 4.89
CA GLY A 64 1.87 1.76 4.58
C GLY A 64 1.81 0.54 3.65
N SER A 65 2.79 0.39 2.75
CA SER A 65 2.91 -0.81 1.92
C SER A 65 3.26 -2.03 2.78
N ALA A 66 4.21 -1.91 3.71
CA ALA A 66 4.56 -3.00 4.63
C ALA A 66 3.38 -3.41 5.54
N LEU A 67 2.64 -2.41 6.06
CA LEU A 67 1.43 -2.67 6.85
C LEU A 67 0.33 -3.36 6.03
N SER A 68 0.14 -2.95 4.77
CA SER A 68 -0.88 -3.54 3.89
C SER A 68 -0.67 -5.03 3.62
N VAL A 69 0.59 -5.48 3.57
CA VAL A 69 0.93 -6.90 3.44
C VAL A 69 0.56 -7.67 4.71
N HIS A 70 0.80 -7.09 5.89
CA HIS A 70 0.42 -7.69 7.17
C HIS A 70 -1.10 -7.83 7.31
N VAL A 71 -1.83 -6.75 7.03
CA VAL A 71 -3.30 -6.74 7.05
C VAL A 71 -3.86 -7.76 6.04
N ARG A 72 -3.30 -7.83 4.83
CA ARG A 72 -3.75 -8.79 3.81
C ARG A 72 -3.54 -10.24 4.24
N ARG A 73 -2.44 -10.53 4.94
CA ARG A 73 -2.16 -11.87 5.47
C ARG A 73 -3.14 -12.26 6.57
N GLN A 74 -3.52 -11.30 7.42
CA GLN A 74 -4.52 -11.50 8.46
C GLN A 74 -5.92 -11.74 7.86
N GLU A 75 -6.36 -10.86 6.94
CA GLU A 75 -7.63 -11.03 6.20
C GLU A 75 -7.70 -12.40 5.47
N PHE A 76 -6.57 -12.87 4.92
CA PHE A 76 -6.52 -14.16 4.25
C PHE A 76 -6.74 -15.32 5.24
N ASN A 77 -6.07 -15.30 6.39
CA ASN A 77 -6.24 -16.33 7.42
C ASN A 77 -7.68 -16.34 7.97
N ASP A 78 -8.27 -15.17 8.21
CA ASP A 78 -9.63 -15.05 8.73
C ASP A 78 -10.66 -15.61 7.73
N LYS A 79 -10.51 -15.28 6.44
CA LYS A 79 -11.36 -15.84 5.37
C LYS A 79 -11.22 -17.34 5.22
N VAL A 80 -10.01 -17.88 5.34
CA VAL A 80 -9.78 -19.34 5.29
C VAL A 80 -10.45 -20.01 6.49
N ASN A 81 -10.36 -19.43 7.68
CA ASN A 81 -11.00 -19.96 8.88
C ASN A 81 -12.54 -19.96 8.78
N GLU A 82 -13.12 -18.86 8.27
CA GLU A 82 -14.57 -18.80 8.01
C GLU A 82 -15.02 -19.84 6.97
N GLN A 83 -14.28 -20.00 5.87
CA GLN A 83 -14.60 -21.02 4.85
C GLN A 83 -14.51 -22.43 5.39
N ILE A 84 -13.52 -22.73 6.24
CA ILE A 84 -13.40 -24.02 6.92
C ILE A 84 -14.60 -24.25 7.84
N LEU A 85 -14.99 -23.26 8.66
CA LEU A 85 -16.16 -23.35 9.53
C LEU A 85 -17.46 -23.59 8.73
N PHE A 86 -17.69 -22.84 7.65
CA PHE A 86 -18.84 -23.03 6.78
C PHE A 86 -18.86 -24.42 6.13
N ASN A 87 -17.72 -24.88 5.58
CA ASN A 87 -17.63 -26.19 4.93
C ASN A 87 -17.69 -27.37 5.90
N MET A 88 -17.35 -27.20 7.18
CA MET A 88 -17.52 -28.25 8.19
C MET A 88 -18.97 -28.34 8.68
N GLN A 89 -19.71 -27.23 8.71
CA GLN A 89 -21.09 -27.22 9.20
C GLN A 89 -22.08 -27.91 8.23
N ILE A 90 -21.77 -27.98 6.94
CA ILE A 90 -22.61 -28.59 5.91
C ILE A 90 -22.62 -30.13 5.94
N PRO A 91 -21.47 -30.86 5.97
CA PRO A 91 -21.46 -32.33 5.98
C PRO A 91 -21.78 -32.95 7.36
N ILE A 92 -21.58 -32.24 8.48
CA ILE A 92 -21.86 -32.82 9.81
C ILE A 92 -23.35 -33.15 9.97
N ARG A 93 -24.26 -32.35 9.40
CA ARG A 93 -25.70 -32.68 9.42
C ARG A 93 -26.06 -33.92 8.60
N THR A 94 -25.27 -34.25 7.58
CA THR A 94 -25.52 -35.42 6.73
C THR A 94 -24.96 -36.71 7.33
N VAL A 95 -23.87 -36.62 8.11
CA VAL A 95 -23.25 -37.77 8.78
C VAL A 95 -23.90 -38.09 10.13
N PHE A 96 -24.42 -37.09 10.86
CA PHE A 96 -25.09 -37.30 12.16
C PHE A 96 -26.60 -37.53 12.08
N ASN A 97 -27.19 -37.48 10.87
CA ASN A 97 -28.62 -37.72 10.63
C ASN A 97 -28.88 -39.01 9.83
N GLN A 98 -27.93 -39.95 9.88
CA GLN A 98 -28.14 -41.38 9.64
C GLN A 98 -28.18 -42.09 10.99
#